data_AF-A0A0G1FQY2-F1
#
_entry.id   AF-A0A0G1FQY2-F1
#
_cell.length_a   1.000
_cell.length_b   1.000
_cell.length_c   1.000
_cell.angle_alpha   90.00
_cell.angle_beta   90.00
_cell.angle_gamma   90.00
#
_symmetry.space_group_name_H-M   'P 1'
#
loop_
_entity.id
_entity.type
_entity.pdbx_description
1 polymer ?
#
loop_
_entity_poly.entity_id
_entity_poly.type
_entity_poly.pdbx_seq_one_letter_code
_entity_poly.pdbx_strand_id
1 'polypeptide(L)'
;MTLITLTLPLIFTLGVGFFWFLLPTSPLTRIPIVIFYGFGIYALCLTANIYTVSAIRTIALLRAAKGVGFVLTLLSFFLIFDTILSLKWPIYLYAVTSILASFPLFFHGFWEVELEKNFSRKVGRFSLIASVIMGEIAIAIFFWPTSVVVGSLFLTVASYVLLGLGQAELEGRLFSQTIREYLLVGLAVFIGMFFVTRWGG
;
A
#
# COMPACT_ATOMS: atom_id res chain seq x y z
N MET A 1 19.18 -8.96 2.61
CA MET A 1 18.95 -7.74 3.40
C MET A 1 18.79 -6.53 2.49
N THR A 2 19.80 -6.12 1.72
CA THR A 2 19.80 -4.85 0.96
C THR A 2 18.76 -4.74 -0.17
N LEU A 3 18.39 -5.82 -0.86
CA LEU A 3 17.49 -5.70 -2.01
C LEU A 3 16.01 -5.52 -1.61
N ILE A 4 15.56 -6.20 -0.56
CA ILE A 4 14.17 -6.12 -0.10
C ILE A 4 13.89 -4.74 0.48
N THR A 5 14.83 -4.17 1.24
CA THR A 5 14.68 -2.79 1.79
C THR A 5 14.55 -1.71 0.71
N LEU A 6 14.95 -1.99 -0.53
CA LEU A 6 14.80 -1.08 -1.65
C LEU A 6 13.46 -1.21 -2.38
N THR A 7 12.66 -2.24 -2.07
CA THR A 7 11.36 -2.48 -2.73
C THR A 7 10.41 -1.31 -2.52
N LEU A 8 10.25 -0.83 -1.28
CA LEU A 8 9.35 0.30 -1.00
C LEU A 8 9.83 1.63 -1.61
N PRO A 9 11.11 2.06 -1.46
CA PRO A 9 11.64 3.22 -2.20
C PRO A 9 11.42 3.17 -3.71
N LEU A 10 11.60 1.98 -4.31
CA LEU A 10 11.41 1.77 -5.74
C LEU A 10 9.93 1.94 -6.13
N ILE A 11 9.02 1.29 -5.41
CA ILE A 11 7.59 1.36 -5.74
C ILE A 11 7.02 2.74 -5.45
N PHE A 12 7.47 3.41 -4.39
CA PHE A 12 7.09 4.80 -4.12
C PHE A 12 7.50 5.73 -5.26
N THR A 13 8.74 5.58 -5.74
CA THR A 13 9.24 6.34 -6.90
C THR A 13 8.43 6.06 -8.16
N LEU A 14 8.10 4.79 -8.43
CA LEU A 14 7.22 4.42 -9.54
C LEU A 14 5.82 5.01 -9.39
N GLY A 15 5.22 4.94 -8.19
CA GLY A 15 3.90 5.47 -7.91
C GLY A 15 3.83 6.98 -8.12
N VAL A 16 4.78 7.73 -7.57
CA VAL A 16 4.88 9.18 -7.81
C VAL A 16 5.15 9.49 -9.29
N GLY A 17 6.04 8.73 -9.93
CA GLY A 17 6.38 8.89 -11.35
C GLY A 17 5.18 8.66 -12.28
N PHE A 18 4.35 7.66 -12.01
CA PHE A 18 3.12 7.44 -12.77
C PHE A 18 2.07 8.51 -12.47
N PHE A 19 1.88 8.87 -11.20
CA PHE A 19 0.96 9.91 -10.79
C PHE A 19 1.31 11.28 -11.40
N TRP A 20 2.60 11.57 -11.60
CA TRP A 20 3.08 12.79 -12.26
C TRP A 20 2.45 13.01 -13.64
N PHE A 21 2.21 11.95 -14.40
CA PHE A 21 1.61 12.04 -15.73
C PHE A 21 0.10 12.35 -15.70
N LEU A 22 -0.56 12.11 -14.56
CA LEU A 22 -1.99 12.40 -14.38
C LEU A 22 -2.24 13.88 -14.02
N LEU A 23 -1.19 14.61 -13.65
CA LEU A 23 -1.32 16.00 -13.21
C LEU A 23 -1.41 16.97 -14.38
N PRO A 24 -2.11 18.10 -14.20
CA PRO A 24 -2.04 19.23 -15.12
C PRO A 24 -0.59 19.67 -15.35
N THR A 25 -0.31 20.14 -16.57
CA THR A 25 1.03 20.59 -16.99
C THR A 25 1.50 21.88 -16.33
N SER A 26 0.65 22.51 -15.51
CA SER A 26 0.98 23.75 -14.83
C SER A 26 2.14 23.55 -13.84
N PRO A 27 3.10 24.48 -13.77
CA PRO A 27 4.21 24.37 -12.80
C PRO A 27 3.71 24.41 -11.35
N LEU A 28 2.60 25.12 -11.10
CA LEU A 28 2.02 25.26 -9.76
C LEU A 28 1.49 23.93 -9.21
N THR A 29 0.94 23.05 -10.05
CA THR A 29 0.49 21.70 -9.65
C THR A 29 1.65 20.72 -9.47
N ARG A 30 2.78 20.96 -10.13
CA ARG A 30 3.95 20.06 -10.12
C ARG A 30 4.89 20.31 -8.95
N ILE A 31 5.10 21.57 -8.55
CA ILE A 31 6.01 21.93 -7.44
C ILE A 31 5.68 21.18 -6.13
N PRO A 32 4.41 21.15 -5.65
CA PRO A 32 4.08 20.43 -4.42
C PRO A 32 4.44 18.95 -4.47
N ILE A 33 4.35 18.32 -5.65
CA ILE A 33 4.60 16.89 -5.82
C ILE A 33 6.10 16.58 -5.86
N VAL A 34 6.92 17.48 -6.40
CA VAL A 34 8.38 17.37 -6.28
C VAL A 34 8.81 17.48 -4.81
N ILE A 35 8.24 18.44 -4.07
CA ILE A 35 8.51 18.61 -2.64
C ILE A 35 8.11 17.35 -1.87
N PHE A 36 6.88 16.88 -2.10
CA PHE A 36 6.34 15.67 -1.50
C PHE A 36 7.20 14.43 -1.79
N TYR A 37 7.63 14.26 -3.05
CA TYR A 37 8.54 13.20 -3.45
C TYR A 37 9.87 13.29 -2.70
N GLY A 38 10.48 14.49 -2.64
CA GLY A 38 11.75 14.71 -1.96
C GLY A 38 11.69 14.32 -0.48
N PHE A 39 10.64 14.74 0.24
CA PHE A 39 10.43 14.34 1.63
C PHE A 39 10.14 12.84 1.77
N GLY A 40 9.28 12.29 0.91
CA GLY A 40 8.91 10.87 0.94
C GLY A 40 10.11 9.95 0.70
N ILE A 41 10.91 10.21 -0.35
CA ILE A 41 12.07 9.39 -0.67
C ILE A 41 13.17 9.52 0.39
N TYR A 42 13.35 10.73 0.96
CA TYR A 42 14.28 10.91 2.08
C TYR A 42 13.86 10.09 3.30
N ALA A 43 12.58 10.13 3.67
CA ALA A 43 12.04 9.34 4.76
C ALA A 43 12.16 7.82 4.52
N LEU A 44 11.95 7.37 3.27
CA LEU A 44 12.14 5.97 2.88
C LEU A 44 13.59 5.53 2.97
N CYS A 45 14.53 6.33 2.49
CA CYS A 45 15.96 6.05 2.61
C CYS A 45 16.41 5.99 4.07
N LEU A 46 15.89 6.88 4.93
CA LEU A 46 16.16 6.84 6.36
C LEU A 46 15.58 5.58 7.02
N THR A 47 14.34 5.22 6.67
CA THR A 47 13.67 4.01 7.15
C THR A 47 14.43 2.75 6.73
N ALA A 48 14.88 2.68 5.48
CA ALA A 48 15.69 1.59 4.97
C ALA A 48 17.03 1.46 5.74
N ASN A 49 17.70 2.58 6.05
CA ASN A 49 18.88 2.57 6.90
C ASN A 49 18.58 2.07 8.32
N ILE A 50 17.44 2.47 8.91
CA ILE A 50 17.05 1.98 10.22
C ILE A 50 16.80 0.47 10.19
N TYR A 51 16.15 -0.06 9.16
CA TYR A 51 15.91 -1.51 9.01
C TYR A 51 17.21 -2.31 8.85
N THR A 52 18.15 -1.83 8.03
CA THR A 52 19.44 -2.52 7.86
C THR A 52 20.27 -2.53 9.14
N VAL A 53 20.27 -1.45 9.91
CA VAL A 53 20.92 -1.40 11.23
C VAL A 53 20.18 -2.29 12.25
N SER A 54 18.85 -2.26 12.23
CA SER A 54 17.99 -3.00 13.16
C SER A 54 18.11 -4.52 13.00
N ALA A 55 18.44 -4.98 11.80
CA ALA A 55 18.69 -6.39 11.49
C ALA A 55 19.90 -6.98 12.23
N ILE A 56 20.87 -6.14 12.63
CA ILE A 56 22.06 -6.57 13.38
C ILE A 56 21.86 -6.36 14.88
N ARG A 57 21.23 -5.25 15.26
CA ARG A 57 20.97 -4.89 16.67
C ARG A 57 19.65 -4.16 16.80
N THR A 58 18.88 -4.45 17.84
CA THR A 58 17.65 -3.71 18.12
C THR A 58 17.95 -2.27 18.51
N ILE A 59 17.35 -1.30 17.82
CA ILE A 59 17.45 0.13 18.12
C ILE A 59 16.08 0.73 18.40
N ALA A 60 16.02 1.72 19.31
CA ALA A 60 14.76 2.35 19.73
C ALA A 60 13.97 2.98 18.57
N LEU A 61 14.68 3.50 17.55
CA LEU A 61 14.07 4.11 16.38
C LEU A 61 13.30 3.12 15.49
N LEU A 62 13.46 1.81 15.69
CA LEU A 62 12.81 0.81 14.85
C LEU A 62 11.28 0.93 14.89
N ARG A 63 10.70 1.23 16.06
CA ARG A 63 9.24 1.40 16.18
C ARG A 63 8.73 2.57 15.35
N ALA A 64 9.47 3.69 15.36
CA ALA A 64 9.14 4.86 14.56
C ALA A 64 9.29 4.56 13.06
N ALA A 65 10.36 3.87 12.67
CA ALA A 65 10.59 3.46 11.28
C ALA A 65 9.47 2.56 10.76
N LYS A 66 9.01 1.57 11.54
CA LYS A 66 7.85 0.72 11.18
C LYS A 66 6.59 1.55 10.93
N GLY A 67 6.31 2.55 11.78
CA GLY A 67 5.16 3.44 11.59
C GLY A 67 5.28 4.29 10.31
N VAL A 68 6.45 4.88 10.06
CA VAL A 68 6.70 5.68 8.85
C VAL A 68 6.65 4.81 7.58
N GLY A 69 7.27 3.63 7.61
CA GLY A 69 7.24 2.66 6.51
C GLY A 69 5.83 2.20 6.19
N PHE A 70 5.01 1.93 7.21
CA PHE A 70 3.60 1.58 7.03
C PHE A 70 2.81 2.70 6.34
N VAL A 71 2.91 3.94 6.80
CA VAL A 71 2.23 5.09 6.18
C VAL A 71 2.67 5.30 4.73
N LEU A 72 3.98 5.20 4.45
CA LEU A 72 4.51 5.36 3.09
C LEU A 72 4.15 4.17 2.17
N THR A 73 3.92 2.99 2.74
CA THR A 73 3.37 1.84 2.01
C THR A 73 1.93 2.09 1.59
N LEU A 74 1.07 2.58 2.49
CA LEU A 74 -0.31 2.94 2.15
C LEU A 74 -0.38 4.06 1.11
N LEU A 75 0.47 5.07 1.25
CA LEU A 75 0.60 6.12 0.26
C LEU A 75 1.03 5.58 -1.12
N SER A 76 1.97 4.64 -1.14
CA SER A 76 2.38 3.96 -2.38
C SER A 76 1.23 3.17 -3.00
N PHE A 77 0.43 2.46 -2.19
CA PHE A 77 -0.80 1.82 -2.65
C PHE A 77 -1.77 2.81 -3.28
N PHE A 78 -2.02 3.95 -2.62
CA PHE A 78 -2.90 4.99 -3.14
C PHE A 78 -2.45 5.48 -4.53
N LEU A 79 -1.18 5.86 -4.68
CA LEU A 79 -0.65 6.37 -5.95
C LEU A 79 -0.71 5.32 -7.08
N ILE A 80 -0.41 4.06 -6.75
CA ILE A 80 -0.47 2.95 -7.72
C ILE A 80 -1.91 2.65 -8.14
N PHE A 81 -2.85 2.54 -7.20
CA PHE A 81 -4.25 2.26 -7.54
C PHE A 81 -4.92 3.43 -8.26
N ASP A 82 -4.59 4.67 -7.89
CA ASP A 82 -5.05 5.85 -8.60
C ASP A 82 -4.59 5.84 -10.07
N THR A 83 -3.33 5.46 -10.30
CA THR A 83 -2.80 5.23 -11.65
C THR A 83 -3.56 4.12 -12.37
N ILE A 84 -3.70 2.94 -11.76
CA ILE A 84 -4.34 1.79 -12.39
C ILE A 84 -5.80 2.10 -12.78
N LEU A 85 -6.55 2.76 -11.89
CA LEU A 85 -7.94 3.18 -12.15
C LEU A 85 -8.02 4.27 -13.22
N SER A 86 -7.07 5.20 -13.25
CA SER A 86 -7.02 6.28 -14.25
C SER A 86 -6.78 5.77 -15.67
N LEU A 87 -6.08 4.65 -15.83
CA LEU A 87 -5.76 4.07 -17.13
C LEU A 87 -6.97 3.45 -17.84
N LYS A 88 -8.08 3.18 -17.12
CA LYS A 88 -9.33 2.61 -17.67
C LYS A 88 -9.12 1.38 -18.55
N TRP A 89 -8.18 0.52 -18.15
CA TRP A 89 -7.87 -0.72 -18.87
C TRP A 89 -9.02 -1.74 -18.79
N PRO A 90 -9.09 -2.69 -19.72
CA PRO A 90 -10.04 -3.79 -19.64
C PRO A 90 -9.78 -4.64 -18.38
N ILE A 91 -10.85 -5.29 -17.90
CA ILE A 91 -10.89 -5.99 -16.61
C ILE A 91 -9.72 -6.95 -16.36
N TYR A 92 -9.28 -7.69 -17.39
CA TYR A 92 -8.19 -8.66 -17.25
C TYR A 92 -6.84 -7.99 -16.96
N LEU A 93 -6.53 -6.87 -17.63
CA LEU A 93 -5.31 -6.12 -17.36
C LEU A 93 -5.41 -5.44 -16.00
N TYR A 94 -6.54 -4.82 -15.71
CA TYR A 94 -6.80 -4.13 -14.45
C TYR A 94 -6.65 -5.07 -13.23
N ALA A 95 -7.19 -6.29 -13.29
CA ALA A 95 -7.06 -7.28 -12.24
C ALA A 95 -5.61 -7.77 -12.08
N VAL A 96 -4.96 -8.16 -13.20
CA VAL A 96 -3.60 -8.69 -13.17
C VAL A 96 -2.62 -7.63 -12.68
N THR A 97 -2.73 -6.38 -13.12
CA THR A 97 -1.84 -5.31 -12.68
C THR A 97 -2.07 -4.94 -11.21
N SER A 98 -3.31 -5.02 -10.71
CA SER A 98 -3.61 -4.82 -9.29
C SER A 98 -2.95 -5.90 -8.42
N ILE A 99 -2.97 -7.16 -8.84
CA ILE A 99 -2.28 -8.26 -8.13
C ILE A 99 -0.76 -8.06 -8.19
N LEU A 100 -0.21 -7.84 -9.39
CA LEU A 100 1.24 -7.73 -9.58
C LEU A 100 1.84 -6.50 -8.88
N ALA A 101 1.13 -5.37 -8.85
CA ALA A 101 1.60 -4.17 -8.18
C ALA A 101 1.43 -4.23 -6.66
N SER A 102 0.40 -4.92 -6.16
CA SER A 102 0.17 -5.07 -4.72
C SER A 102 1.09 -6.09 -4.07
N PHE A 103 1.43 -7.18 -4.77
CA PHE A 103 2.30 -8.24 -4.25
C PHE A 103 3.61 -7.73 -3.63
N PRO A 104 4.45 -6.93 -4.30
CA PRO A 104 5.73 -6.51 -3.73
C PRO A 104 5.55 -5.52 -2.55
N LEU A 105 4.46 -4.74 -2.51
CA LEU A 105 4.13 -3.88 -1.37
C LEU A 105 3.71 -4.71 -0.15
N PHE A 106 2.85 -5.71 -0.32
CA PHE A 106 2.49 -6.64 0.75
C PHE A 106 3.71 -7.43 1.23
N PHE A 107 4.55 -7.88 0.30
CA PHE A 107 5.76 -8.60 0.62
C PHE A 107 6.71 -7.78 1.48
N HIS A 108 6.96 -6.52 1.10
CA HIS A 108 7.76 -5.61 1.91
C HIS A 108 7.11 -5.38 3.28
N GLY A 109 5.82 -5.03 3.31
CA GLY A 109 5.11 -4.70 4.55
C GLY A 109 5.06 -5.86 5.55
N PHE A 110 4.95 -7.11 5.09
CA PHE A 110 5.01 -8.27 5.97
C PHE A 110 6.43 -8.63 6.39
N TRP A 111 7.42 -8.45 5.52
CA TRP A 111 8.83 -8.69 5.85
C TRP A 111 9.36 -7.74 6.94
N GLU A 112 8.87 -6.49 6.99
CA GLU A 112 9.21 -5.51 8.03
C GLU A 112 8.86 -5.95 9.46
N VAL A 113 7.97 -6.94 9.63
CA VAL A 113 7.59 -7.44 10.96
C VAL A 113 8.76 -8.19 11.61
N GLU A 114 9.27 -9.18 10.90
CA GLU A 114 10.30 -10.12 11.39
C GLU A 114 11.73 -9.55 11.18
N LEU A 115 11.94 -8.72 10.15
CA LEU A 115 13.26 -8.19 9.74
C LEU A 115 14.34 -9.27 9.64
N GLU A 116 13.95 -10.49 9.27
CA GLU A 116 14.87 -11.61 9.16
C GLU A 116 15.67 -11.56 7.86
N LYS A 117 16.91 -12.08 7.93
CA LYS A 117 17.84 -12.13 6.78
C LYS A 117 17.37 -13.10 5.70
N ASN A 118 16.61 -14.12 6.11
CA ASN A 118 16.16 -15.21 5.24
C ASN A 118 14.74 -14.99 4.75
N PHE A 119 14.46 -15.53 3.57
CA PHE A 119 13.11 -15.50 3.00
C PHE A 119 12.19 -16.42 3.79
N SER A 120 11.27 -15.83 4.55
CA SER A 120 10.23 -16.60 5.25
C SER A 120 9.17 -17.06 4.25
N ARG A 121 9.03 -18.38 4.08
CA ARG A 121 7.97 -18.97 3.24
C ARG A 121 6.58 -18.58 3.72
N LYS A 122 6.43 -18.27 5.02
CA LYS A 122 5.20 -17.75 5.61
C LYS A 122 4.90 -16.35 5.05
N VAL A 123 5.84 -15.41 5.13
CA VAL A 123 5.72 -14.06 4.57
C VAL A 123 5.35 -14.09 3.09
N GLY A 124 6.03 -14.91 2.29
CA GLY A 124 5.73 -15.05 0.86
C GLY A 124 4.30 -15.51 0.57
N ARG A 125 3.77 -16.48 1.35
CA ARG A 125 2.38 -16.96 1.20
C ARG A 125 1.36 -15.89 1.61
N PHE A 126 1.57 -15.23 2.74
CA PHE A 126 0.70 -14.14 3.20
C PHE A 126 0.63 -13.01 2.16
N SER A 127 1.78 -12.65 1.58
CA SER A 127 1.87 -11.63 0.52
C SER A 127 1.09 -12.01 -0.72
N LEU A 128 1.22 -13.27 -1.17
CA LEU A 128 0.50 -13.78 -2.32
C LEU A 128 -1.02 -13.77 -2.07
N ILE A 129 -1.45 -14.32 -0.93
CA ILE A 129 -2.87 -14.35 -0.55
C ILE A 129 -3.44 -12.92 -0.49
N ALA A 130 -2.76 -11.99 0.17
CA ALA A 130 -3.20 -10.60 0.26
C ALA A 130 -3.29 -9.92 -1.12
N SER A 131 -2.32 -10.17 -2.01
CA SER A 131 -2.36 -9.63 -3.38
C SER A 131 -3.49 -10.20 -4.24
N VAL A 132 -3.83 -11.49 -4.07
CA VAL A 132 -4.94 -12.11 -4.79
C VAL A 132 -6.28 -11.56 -4.29
N ILE A 133 -6.47 -11.48 -2.96
CA ILE A 133 -7.65 -10.83 -2.36
C ILE A 133 -7.78 -9.39 -2.87
N MET A 134 -6.68 -8.66 -2.94
CA MET A 134 -6.67 -7.29 -3.47
C MET A 134 -7.10 -7.24 -4.95
N GLY A 135 -6.68 -8.20 -5.76
CA GLY A 135 -7.15 -8.34 -7.15
C GLY A 135 -8.66 -8.60 -7.26
N GLU A 136 -9.22 -9.44 -6.38
CA GLU A 136 -10.66 -9.70 -6.33
C GLU A 136 -11.45 -8.45 -5.90
N ILE A 137 -10.97 -7.73 -4.89
CA ILE A 137 -11.58 -6.45 -4.46
C ILE A 137 -11.51 -5.43 -5.60
N ALA A 138 -10.38 -5.35 -6.30
CA ALA A 138 -10.24 -4.50 -7.48
C ALA A 138 -11.30 -4.87 -8.52
N ILE A 139 -11.44 -6.16 -8.88
CA ILE A 139 -12.48 -6.62 -9.82
C ILE A 139 -13.88 -6.18 -9.38
N ALA A 140 -14.20 -6.26 -8.08
CA ALA A 140 -15.49 -5.77 -7.58
C ALA A 140 -15.67 -4.26 -7.81
N ILE A 141 -14.61 -3.47 -7.63
CA ILE A 141 -14.60 -2.02 -7.88
C ILE A 141 -14.74 -1.69 -9.37
N PHE A 142 -14.24 -2.54 -10.27
CA PHE A 142 -14.38 -2.33 -11.72
C PHE A 142 -15.85 -2.19 -12.17
N PHE A 143 -16.76 -2.92 -11.52
CA PHE A 143 -18.20 -2.84 -11.81
C PHE A 143 -18.94 -1.74 -11.04
N TRP A 144 -18.25 -1.03 -10.15
CA TRP A 144 -18.84 -0.02 -9.30
C TRP A 144 -18.67 1.38 -9.90
N PRO A 145 -19.73 2.22 -9.99
CA PRO A 145 -19.64 3.54 -10.60
C PRO A 145 -18.97 4.59 -9.69
N THR A 146 -17.73 4.34 -9.27
CA THR A 146 -16.95 5.27 -8.45
C THR A 146 -16.03 6.16 -9.27
N SER A 147 -15.74 7.35 -8.75
CA SER A 147 -14.62 8.15 -9.26
C SER A 147 -13.28 7.47 -8.94
N VAL A 148 -12.25 7.78 -9.74
CA VAL A 148 -10.89 7.25 -9.57
C VAL A 148 -10.40 7.45 -8.13
N VAL A 149 -10.56 8.66 -7.59
CA VAL A 149 -10.10 9.02 -6.24
C VAL A 149 -10.81 8.21 -5.14
N VAL A 150 -12.12 8.01 -5.27
CA VAL A 150 -12.87 7.23 -4.27
C VAL A 150 -12.49 5.76 -4.35
N GLY A 151 -12.36 5.21 -5.56
CA GLY A 151 -11.91 3.83 -5.76
C GLY A 151 -10.49 3.58 -5.26
N SER A 152 -9.55 4.51 -5.50
CA SER A 152 -8.15 4.39 -5.06
C SER A 152 -8.02 4.48 -3.54
N LEU A 153 -8.78 5.37 -2.89
CA LEU A 153 -8.89 5.42 -1.42
C LEU A 153 -9.48 4.13 -0.86
N PHE A 154 -10.54 3.59 -1.45
CA PHE A 154 -11.14 2.34 -1.00
C PHE A 154 -10.16 1.17 -1.08
N LEU A 155 -9.46 1.01 -2.21
CA LEU A 155 -8.43 -0.03 -2.36
C LEU A 155 -7.27 0.16 -1.39
N THR A 156 -6.88 1.41 -1.10
CA THR A 156 -5.85 1.72 -0.09
C THR A 156 -6.29 1.30 1.31
N VAL A 157 -7.55 1.53 1.67
CA VAL A 157 -8.09 1.11 2.97
C VAL A 157 -8.23 -0.41 3.04
N ALA A 158 -8.62 -1.07 1.94
CA ALA A 158 -8.56 -2.53 1.86
C ALA A 158 -7.12 -3.03 2.08
N SER A 159 -6.12 -2.38 1.48
CA SER A 159 -4.70 -2.70 1.71
C SER A 159 -4.30 -2.46 3.16
N TYR A 160 -4.78 -1.39 3.80
CA TYR A 160 -4.57 -1.12 5.23
C TYR A 160 -5.09 -2.26 6.11
N VAL A 161 -6.31 -2.73 5.85
CA VAL A 161 -6.92 -3.84 6.58
C VAL A 161 -6.12 -5.13 6.38
N LEU A 162 -5.78 -5.47 5.13
CA LEU A 162 -5.02 -6.68 4.82
C LEU A 162 -3.61 -6.65 5.39
N LEU A 163 -2.90 -5.53 5.27
CA LEU A 163 -1.57 -5.34 5.85
C LEU A 163 -1.64 -5.43 7.37
N GLY A 164 -2.56 -4.70 8.00
CA GLY A 164 -2.68 -4.65 9.44
C GLY A 164 -3.02 -5.99 10.07
N LEU A 165 -3.99 -6.72 9.50
CA LEU A 165 -4.34 -8.07 9.94
C LEU A 165 -3.19 -9.05 9.72
N GLY A 166 -2.53 -9.00 8.56
CA GLY A 166 -1.40 -9.88 8.25
C GLY A 166 -0.20 -9.61 9.15
N GLN A 167 0.12 -8.34 9.44
CA GLN A 167 1.16 -7.97 10.39
C GLN A 167 0.80 -8.41 11.82
N ALA A 168 -0.44 -8.23 12.27
CA ALA A 168 -0.89 -8.66 13.59
C ALA A 168 -0.80 -10.19 13.75
N GLU A 169 -1.11 -10.97 12.71
CA GLU A 169 -0.96 -12.43 12.71
C GLU A 169 0.51 -12.85 12.73
N LEU A 170 1.38 -12.17 11.98
CA LEU A 170 2.82 -12.43 12.02
C LEU A 170 3.44 -12.08 13.38
N GLU A 171 2.93 -11.06 14.07
CA GLU A 171 3.33 -10.69 15.43
C GLU A 171 2.73 -11.61 16.51
N GLY A 172 1.83 -12.54 16.16
CA GLY A 172 1.13 -13.40 17.12
C GLY A 172 0.13 -12.64 18.00
N ARG A 173 -0.38 -11.51 17.51
CA ARG A 173 -1.28 -10.58 18.21
C ARG A 173 -2.65 -10.47 17.53
N LEU A 174 -3.05 -11.46 16.72
CA LEU A 174 -4.34 -11.48 16.06
C LEU A 174 -5.46 -11.86 17.04
N PHE A 175 -5.80 -10.92 17.92
CA PHE A 175 -6.92 -11.07 18.82
C PHE A 175 -8.22 -10.68 18.11
N SER A 176 -9.35 -11.24 18.57
CA SER A 176 -10.67 -10.91 18.01
C SER A 176 -10.99 -9.41 18.10
N GLN A 177 -10.42 -8.70 19.09
CA GLN A 177 -10.53 -7.25 19.19
C GLN A 177 -9.82 -6.54 18.03
N THR A 178 -8.56 -6.90 17.74
CA THR A 178 -7.79 -6.35 16.62
C THR A 178 -8.49 -6.59 15.29
N ILE A 179 -9.04 -7.79 15.09
CA ILE A 179 -9.83 -8.11 13.89
C ILE A 179 -11.03 -7.15 13.76
N ARG A 180 -11.78 -6.94 14.85
CA ARG A 180 -12.93 -6.03 14.85
C ARG A 180 -12.53 -4.60 14.55
N GLU A 181 -11.43 -4.11 15.12
CA GLU A 181 -10.94 -2.74 14.89
C GLU A 181 -10.63 -2.50 13.41
N TYR A 182 -9.87 -3.40 12.76
CA TYR A 182 -9.57 -3.28 11.33
C TYR A 182 -10.82 -3.41 10.45
N LEU A 183 -11.69 -4.39 10.74
CA LEU A 183 -12.93 -4.57 9.96
C LEU A 183 -13.90 -3.42 10.13
N LEU A 184 -13.97 -2.78 11.30
CA LEU A 184 -14.79 -1.58 11.52
C LEU A 184 -14.30 -0.41 10.67
N VAL A 185 -12.98 -0.20 10.55
CA VAL A 185 -12.42 0.82 9.67
C VAL A 185 -12.77 0.52 8.21
N GLY A 186 -12.59 -0.73 7.77
CA GLY A 186 -12.96 -1.15 6.42
C GLY A 186 -14.45 -0.96 6.12
N LEU A 187 -15.31 -1.33 7.07
CA LEU A 187 -16.77 -1.17 6.95
C LEU A 187 -17.17 0.31 6.91
N ALA A 188 -16.58 1.16 7.75
CA ALA A 188 -16.87 2.59 7.76
C ALA A 188 -16.53 3.24 6.41
N VAL A 189 -15.38 2.89 5.83
CA VAL A 189 -14.97 3.40 4.51
C VAL A 189 -15.83 2.84 3.39
N PHE A 190 -16.22 1.56 3.46
CA PHE A 190 -17.17 0.97 2.50
C PHE A 190 -18.52 1.70 2.51
N ILE A 191 -19.06 2.00 3.70
CA ILE A 191 -20.30 2.76 3.85
C ILE A 191 -20.12 4.19 3.29
N GLY A 192 -19.01 4.85 3.61
CA GLY A 192 -18.70 6.19 3.08
C GLY A 192 -18.64 6.21 1.54
N MET A 193 -17.97 5.23 0.94
CA MET A 193 -17.92 5.05 -0.51
C MET A 193 -19.33 4.85 -1.09
N PHE A 194 -20.16 4.01 -0.46
CA PHE A 194 -21.53 3.75 -0.92
C PHE A 194 -22.37 5.03 -1.04
N PHE A 195 -22.25 5.93 -0.06
CA PHE A 195 -22.98 7.21 -0.06
C PHE A 195 -22.43 8.26 -1.03
N VAL A 196 -21.12 8.27 -1.26
CA VAL A 196 -20.49 9.23 -2.19
C VAL A 196 -20.69 8.80 -3.66
N THR A 197 -20.88 7.50 -3.90
CA THR A 197 -21.12 6.96 -5.24
C THR A 197 -22.40 7.55 -5.82
N ARG A 198 -22.29 8.17 -7.00
CA ARG A 198 -23.44 8.64 -7.77
C ARG A 198 -23.97 7.50 -8.63
N TRP A 199 -25.11 6.96 -8.24
CA TRP A 199 -25.77 5.84 -8.93
C TRP A 199 -26.61 6.29 -10.14
N GLY A 200 -26.91 7.58 -10.25
CA GLY A 200 -27.44 8.18 -11.46
C GLY A 200 -26.29 8.69 -12.31
N GLY A 201 -26.17 8.18 -13.54
CA GLY A 201 -25.15 8.58 -14.50
C GLY A 201 -25.14 10.07 -14.83
#